data_AF-A0A8I2ZE48-F1
#
_entry.id   AF-A0A8I2ZE48-F1
#
_cell.length_a   1.000
_cell.length_b   1.000
_cell.length_c   1.000
_cell.angle_alpha   90.00
_cell.angle_beta   90.00
_cell.angle_gamma   90.00
#
_symmetry.space_group_name_H-M   'P 1'
#
loop_
_entity.id
_entity.type
_entity.pdbx_description
1 polymer ?
#
loop_
_entity_poly.entity_id
_entity_poly.type
_entity_poly.pdbx_seq_one_letter_code
_entity_poly.pdbx_strand_id
1 'polypeptide(L)'
;MTTDAAPQVNDLLIVTDATSSMNSYLQALRDVLPDIIRVSSLTRCFSRVGIIAYRDYGGRASAAPVTEWSGWNYMDENDDNGKIITQTWLIDFANTLHGSGGYDWPEAAKTGLALAHSVMRDDATTIMLLFTDAPPHLLAVGGVPCQAEIVKLSDLRTTSDVLSDLTMHVFLTWMGLASDQDEHFNDVVTTATYRNTDGLRDALKEGDSSLRRFMDSQAWQHQSSHVNFNMTLSEKAQGHGTTVIVTNPRASPMQALEARYANDAEYRVFVSQQLAAIIDTNASAVATHPVYGSLWRAVCADRANDARDDLVMAFGQAVDRITSETRRRKMKDWLAQSYDFSAVIQDAIGDMTEDERYPCVLFDPTENFTAVATAGGTDNRQVTDLTREELLDIGRSCDPSILRRLGKVLAQMKYVATEADLPAHLRDGPGVAVPRIPLALAKPEHKRSFWKLLLHTVVPGTQLSTRPAALLAALALRKGILPLRAVADQEMIAFSDKWNNLTTTENWNLGCLFLLLDADRDFEVRVSEGTIKRPRPDARVLCDEDRRLFRTLVDYKMLEQNLQTTLQARLPTCKTGDAGSMWRMSGSTSIDCYVGDVHCIGQAD
;
A
#
# COMPACT_ATOMS: atom_id res chain seq x y z
N MET A 1 -5.65 31.60 12.26
CA MET A 1 -6.75 31.83 11.30
C MET A 1 -6.22 31.43 9.93
N THR A 2 -6.42 30.18 9.54
CA THR A 2 -6.30 29.77 8.14
C THR A 2 -7.49 30.34 7.38
N THR A 3 -7.26 30.94 6.22
CA THR A 3 -8.34 31.29 5.30
C THR A 3 -8.76 30.02 4.58
N ASP A 4 -9.95 29.50 4.87
CA ASP A 4 -10.57 28.46 4.06
C ASP A 4 -10.89 29.04 2.68
N ALA A 5 -9.95 28.92 1.75
CA ALA A 5 -10.24 29.05 0.34
C ALA A 5 -11.27 27.96 -0.02
N ALA A 6 -12.34 28.33 -0.73
CA ALA A 6 -13.34 27.37 -1.17
C ALA A 6 -12.65 26.21 -1.92
N PRO A 7 -13.07 24.95 -1.68
CA PRO A 7 -12.38 23.78 -2.23
C PRO A 7 -12.31 23.89 -3.75
N GLN A 8 -11.11 23.82 -4.31
CA GLN A 8 -10.89 24.01 -5.75
C GLN A 8 -11.60 22.92 -6.56
N VAL A 9 -12.77 23.28 -7.10
CA VAL A 9 -13.57 22.44 -7.99
C VAL A 9 -12.88 22.39 -9.35
N ASN A 10 -12.56 21.17 -9.81
CA ASN A 10 -11.99 20.95 -11.14
C ASN A 10 -12.87 19.96 -11.92
N ASP A 11 -12.93 20.16 -13.24
CA ASP A 11 -13.55 19.23 -14.19
C ASP A 11 -12.47 18.71 -15.16
N LEU A 12 -12.53 17.44 -15.57
CA LEU A 12 -11.59 16.86 -16.54
C LEU A 12 -12.26 16.66 -17.90
N LEU A 13 -11.78 17.37 -18.92
CA LEU A 13 -12.30 17.28 -20.28
C LEU A 13 -11.23 16.75 -21.23
N ILE A 14 -11.36 15.48 -21.61
CA ILE A 14 -10.56 14.89 -22.67
C ILE A 14 -11.15 15.37 -24.00
N VAL A 15 -10.34 16.02 -24.83
CA VAL A 15 -10.71 16.43 -26.18
C VAL A 15 -9.78 15.68 -27.13
N THR A 16 -10.32 14.73 -27.88
CA THR A 16 -9.52 13.82 -28.71
C THR A 16 -9.85 13.99 -30.18
N ASP A 17 -8.82 14.10 -31.00
CA ASP A 17 -8.90 13.94 -32.43
C ASP A 17 -9.16 12.45 -32.75
N ALA A 18 -10.20 12.19 -33.54
CA ALA A 18 -10.68 10.86 -33.88
C ALA A 18 -10.67 10.60 -35.39
N THR A 19 -9.69 11.17 -36.09
CA THR A 19 -9.40 10.88 -37.50
C THR A 19 -8.59 9.59 -37.69
N SER A 20 -8.25 9.24 -38.93
CA SER A 20 -7.74 7.90 -39.24
C SER A 20 -6.32 7.66 -38.68
N SER A 21 -5.46 8.68 -38.66
CA SER A 21 -4.11 8.60 -38.08
C SER A 21 -4.15 8.34 -36.57
N MET A 22 -5.07 9.02 -35.89
CA MET A 22 -5.29 8.99 -34.44
C MET A 22 -5.79 7.64 -33.88
N ASN A 23 -5.98 6.59 -34.70
CA ASN A 23 -6.46 5.29 -34.23
C ASN A 23 -5.62 4.69 -33.07
N SER A 24 -4.31 4.94 -33.00
CA SER A 24 -3.49 4.47 -31.86
C SER A 24 -3.59 5.38 -30.62
N TYR A 25 -3.88 6.66 -30.78
CA TYR A 25 -4.20 7.57 -29.67
C TYR A 25 -5.58 7.26 -29.09
N LEU A 26 -6.55 6.88 -29.94
CA LEU A 26 -7.87 6.38 -29.50
C LEU A 26 -7.76 5.03 -28.81
N GLN A 27 -6.86 4.14 -29.25
CA GLN A 27 -6.57 2.90 -28.54
C GLN A 27 -5.97 3.21 -27.17
N ALA A 28 -4.89 4.01 -27.11
CA ALA A 28 -4.28 4.43 -25.86
C ALA A 28 -5.29 5.08 -24.89
N LEU A 29 -6.20 5.93 -25.41
CA LEU A 29 -7.28 6.53 -24.64
C LEU A 29 -8.21 5.46 -24.02
N ARG A 30 -8.62 4.42 -24.77
CA ARG A 30 -9.43 3.32 -24.22
C ARG A 30 -8.68 2.49 -23.17
N ASP A 31 -7.41 2.23 -23.41
CA ASP A 31 -6.56 1.46 -22.51
C ASP A 31 -6.34 2.20 -21.18
N VAL A 32 -6.20 3.53 -21.22
CA VAL A 32 -5.87 4.38 -20.05
C VAL A 32 -7.09 4.95 -19.31
N LEU A 33 -8.22 5.18 -19.99
CA LEU A 33 -9.41 5.81 -19.41
C LEU A 33 -9.95 5.10 -18.15
N PRO A 34 -9.97 3.76 -18.04
CA PRO A 34 -10.41 3.08 -16.81
C PRO A 34 -9.55 3.46 -15.59
N ASP A 35 -8.23 3.65 -15.77
CA ASP A 35 -7.36 4.12 -14.70
C ASP A 35 -7.53 5.63 -14.45
N ILE A 36 -7.72 6.48 -15.47
CA ILE A 36 -8.07 7.91 -15.28
C ILE A 36 -9.35 8.05 -14.43
N ILE A 37 -10.40 7.28 -14.73
CA ILE A 37 -11.67 7.29 -13.97
C ILE A 37 -11.46 6.75 -12.54
N ARG A 38 -10.76 5.62 -12.39
CA ARG A 38 -10.51 5.01 -11.08
C ARG A 38 -9.66 5.90 -10.18
N VAL A 39 -8.64 6.54 -10.72
CA VAL A 39 -7.83 7.52 -10.01
C VAL A 39 -8.65 8.78 -9.70
N SER A 40 -9.44 9.31 -10.65
CA SER A 40 -10.28 10.50 -10.41
C SER A 40 -11.26 10.30 -9.25
N SER A 41 -11.92 9.15 -9.20
CA SER A 41 -12.86 8.77 -8.12
C SER A 41 -12.17 8.48 -6.78
N LEU A 42 -11.10 7.67 -6.77
CA LEU A 42 -10.27 7.42 -5.57
C LEU A 42 -9.73 8.70 -4.93
N THR A 43 -9.41 9.71 -5.73
CA THR A 43 -8.78 10.94 -5.25
C THR A 43 -9.78 12.08 -5.00
N ARG A 44 -10.96 12.07 -5.64
CA ARG A 44 -11.82 13.25 -5.84
C ARG A 44 -11.02 14.47 -6.33
N CYS A 45 -10.08 14.26 -7.28
CA CYS A 45 -9.33 15.38 -7.89
C CYS A 45 -10.16 16.19 -8.91
N PHE A 46 -11.18 15.54 -9.50
CA PHE A 46 -12.20 16.16 -10.34
C PHE A 46 -13.60 15.85 -9.81
N SER A 47 -14.57 16.75 -10.04
CA SER A 47 -15.98 16.50 -9.76
C SER A 47 -16.66 15.69 -10.86
N ARG A 48 -16.21 15.84 -12.12
CA ARG A 48 -16.74 15.16 -13.29
C ARG A 48 -15.70 15.01 -14.39
N VAL A 49 -15.84 13.96 -15.19
CA VAL A 49 -15.00 13.62 -16.34
C VAL A 49 -15.87 13.55 -17.61
N GLY A 50 -15.36 14.02 -18.74
CA GLY A 50 -16.04 13.92 -20.04
C GLY A 50 -15.05 13.75 -21.20
N ILE A 51 -15.54 13.20 -22.31
CA ILE A 51 -14.78 13.01 -23.55
C ILE A 51 -15.54 13.66 -24.71
N ILE A 52 -14.90 14.65 -25.35
CA ILE A 52 -15.27 15.12 -26.68
C ILE A 52 -14.35 14.44 -27.69
N ALA A 53 -14.92 13.85 -28.73
CA ALA A 53 -14.17 13.52 -29.93
C ALA A 53 -14.46 14.57 -31.00
N TYR A 54 -13.43 15.00 -31.75
CA TYR A 54 -13.60 15.78 -32.98
C TYR A 54 -12.90 15.11 -34.16
N ARG A 55 -13.25 15.50 -35.38
CA ARG A 55 -12.69 14.98 -36.63
C ARG A 55 -12.82 16.03 -37.74
N ASP A 56 -11.98 15.98 -38.78
CA ASP A 56 -12.09 16.80 -39.99
C ASP A 56 -13.49 16.77 -40.66
N TYR A 57 -13.72 17.59 -41.67
CA TYR A 57 -15.06 18.13 -41.90
C TYR A 57 -16.02 17.41 -42.89
N GLY A 58 -15.64 16.42 -43.72
CA GLY A 58 -16.67 15.58 -44.38
C GLY A 58 -16.26 14.41 -45.32
N GLY A 59 -16.01 13.22 -44.79
CA GLY A 59 -15.61 12.08 -45.62
C GLY A 59 -16.84 11.54 -46.35
N ARG A 60 -16.82 11.43 -47.68
CA ARG A 60 -18.02 11.04 -48.48
C ARG A 60 -18.61 9.64 -48.19
N ALA A 61 -18.04 8.90 -47.24
CA ALA A 61 -18.59 7.66 -46.68
C ALA A 61 -18.41 7.52 -45.15
N SER A 62 -18.06 8.59 -44.42
CA SER A 62 -18.01 8.57 -42.95
C SER A 62 -19.39 8.88 -42.38
N ALA A 63 -19.95 7.95 -41.60
CA ALA A 63 -21.23 8.12 -40.92
C ALA A 63 -21.11 8.85 -39.56
N ALA A 64 -19.89 9.17 -39.12
CA ALA A 64 -19.62 9.81 -37.84
C ALA A 64 -19.67 11.34 -37.95
N PRO A 65 -20.26 12.05 -36.96
CA PRO A 65 -20.30 13.51 -36.96
C PRO A 65 -18.91 14.14 -36.78
N VAL A 66 -18.83 15.45 -37.06
CA VAL A 66 -17.62 16.28 -36.84
C VAL A 66 -17.22 16.31 -35.36
N THR A 67 -18.21 16.25 -34.45
CA THR A 67 -17.99 16.13 -33.00
C THR A 67 -18.92 15.10 -32.37
N GLU A 68 -18.40 14.36 -31.39
CA GLU A 68 -19.17 13.48 -30.49
C GLU A 68 -18.91 13.89 -29.03
N TRP A 69 -19.90 13.75 -28.16
CA TRP A 69 -19.82 14.16 -26.75
C TRP A 69 -20.38 13.07 -25.84
N SER A 70 -19.58 12.61 -24.87
CA SER A 70 -19.99 11.56 -23.91
C SER A 70 -21.11 12.01 -22.97
N GLY A 71 -21.20 13.32 -22.70
CA GLY A 71 -21.80 13.85 -21.48
C GLY A 71 -20.83 13.79 -20.29
N TRP A 72 -21.15 14.53 -19.23
CA TRP A 72 -20.35 14.56 -17.99
C TRP A 72 -20.68 13.37 -17.09
N ASN A 73 -19.73 12.48 -16.84
CA ASN A 73 -19.81 11.50 -15.76
C ASN A 73 -19.32 12.15 -14.46
N TYR A 74 -20.20 12.29 -13.47
CA TYR A 74 -19.83 12.78 -12.14
C TYR A 74 -19.12 11.69 -11.32
N MET A 75 -18.17 12.12 -10.48
CA MET A 75 -17.38 11.23 -9.61
C MET A 75 -18.07 10.92 -8.29
N ASP A 76 -19.06 11.71 -7.89
CA ASP A 76 -19.97 11.47 -6.77
C ASP A 76 -21.38 11.21 -7.32
N GLU A 77 -22.10 10.25 -6.73
CA GLU A 77 -23.26 9.58 -7.38
C GLU A 77 -24.56 10.42 -7.48
N ASN A 78 -24.54 11.70 -7.09
CA ASN A 78 -25.72 12.58 -7.06
C ASN A 78 -25.60 13.78 -8.01
N ASP A 79 -26.32 13.74 -9.14
CA ASP A 79 -26.80 14.93 -9.88
C ASP A 79 -28.32 14.76 -10.08
N ASP A 80 -29.10 15.74 -9.63
CA ASP A 80 -30.58 15.74 -9.69
C ASP A 80 -31.14 15.75 -11.13
N ASN A 81 -30.31 16.03 -12.15
CA ASN A 81 -30.76 16.35 -13.51
C ASN A 81 -30.98 15.15 -14.46
N GLY A 82 -31.33 13.98 -13.92
CA GLY A 82 -32.15 12.98 -14.61
C GLY A 82 -31.54 12.20 -15.80
N LYS A 83 -30.29 12.45 -16.20
CA LYS A 83 -29.56 11.60 -17.17
C LYS A 83 -28.16 11.26 -16.65
N ILE A 84 -28.09 10.28 -15.75
CA ILE A 84 -26.86 9.79 -15.16
C ILE A 84 -25.97 9.14 -16.23
N ILE A 85 -24.90 9.84 -16.60
CA ILE A 85 -23.78 9.32 -17.39
C ILE A 85 -22.90 8.52 -16.41
N THR A 86 -22.85 7.20 -16.56
CA THR A 86 -22.07 6.31 -15.68
C THR A 86 -20.61 6.17 -16.13
N GLN A 87 -19.76 5.66 -15.24
CA GLN A 87 -18.37 5.29 -15.60
C GLN A 87 -18.36 4.26 -16.74
N THR A 88 -19.27 3.27 -16.71
CA THR A 88 -19.45 2.29 -17.78
C THR A 88 -19.80 2.94 -19.10
N TRP A 89 -20.76 3.88 -19.12
CA TRP A 89 -21.11 4.63 -20.33
C TRP A 89 -19.93 5.43 -20.89
N LEU A 90 -19.11 6.04 -20.03
CA LEU A 90 -17.94 6.81 -20.48
C LEU A 90 -16.88 5.90 -21.13
N ILE A 91 -16.70 4.69 -20.60
CA ILE A 91 -15.83 3.65 -21.18
C ILE A 91 -16.42 3.11 -22.49
N ASP A 92 -17.72 2.80 -22.53
CA ASP A 92 -18.42 2.33 -23.72
C ASP A 92 -18.37 3.38 -24.86
N PHE A 93 -18.53 4.66 -24.51
CA PHE A 93 -18.38 5.77 -25.45
C PHE A 93 -16.96 5.78 -26.05
N ALA A 94 -15.91 5.73 -25.23
CA ALA A 94 -14.52 5.64 -25.73
C ALA A 94 -14.27 4.38 -26.58
N ASN A 95 -14.92 3.26 -26.25
CA ASN A 95 -14.87 2.05 -27.08
C ASN A 95 -15.53 2.26 -28.45
N THR A 96 -16.63 3.04 -28.56
CA THR A 96 -17.22 3.40 -29.86
C THR A 96 -16.38 4.35 -30.70
N LEU A 97 -15.53 5.19 -30.09
CA LEU A 97 -14.69 6.16 -30.80
C LEU A 97 -13.65 5.46 -31.69
N HIS A 98 -13.89 5.42 -33.00
CA HIS A 98 -12.97 4.89 -34.00
C HIS A 98 -12.47 6.00 -34.92
N GLY A 99 -11.25 5.84 -35.41
CA GLY A 99 -10.58 6.82 -36.25
C GLY A 99 -11.15 6.85 -37.66
N SER A 100 -11.69 7.99 -38.09
CA SER A 100 -12.11 8.19 -39.49
C SER A 100 -12.01 9.66 -39.94
N GLY A 101 -11.02 10.00 -40.77
CA GLY A 101 -10.96 11.31 -41.42
C GLY A 101 -9.58 11.79 -41.90
N GLY A 102 -9.47 13.11 -42.14
CA GLY A 102 -8.23 13.88 -42.43
C GLY A 102 -7.96 14.22 -43.91
N TYR A 103 -8.29 15.44 -44.35
CA TYR A 103 -8.07 16.09 -45.68
C TYR A 103 -6.62 16.10 -46.21
N ASP A 104 -6.20 17.28 -46.67
CA ASP A 104 -4.85 17.76 -46.36
C ASP A 104 -4.76 18.03 -44.84
N TRP A 105 -3.53 17.96 -44.31
CA TRP A 105 -3.14 17.71 -42.91
C TRP A 105 -3.83 18.48 -41.74
N PRO A 106 -4.42 19.68 -41.87
CA PRO A 106 -5.09 20.33 -40.75
C PRO A 106 -6.44 19.71 -40.35
N GLU A 107 -6.81 19.90 -39.08
CA GLU A 107 -7.92 19.20 -38.42
C GLU A 107 -8.93 20.14 -37.74
N ALA A 108 -10.11 19.60 -37.42
CA ALA A 108 -11.26 20.36 -36.89
C ALA A 108 -11.15 20.78 -35.40
N ALA A 109 -9.93 20.88 -34.86
CA ALA A 109 -9.66 21.11 -33.44
C ALA A 109 -10.40 22.34 -32.87
N LYS A 110 -10.50 23.43 -33.65
CA LYS A 110 -11.24 24.65 -33.24
C LYS A 110 -12.73 24.38 -32.93
N THR A 111 -13.36 23.47 -33.68
CA THR A 111 -14.75 23.06 -33.46
C THR A 111 -14.89 22.15 -32.24
N GLY A 112 -13.92 21.25 -32.01
CA GLY A 112 -13.82 20.49 -30.76
C GLY A 112 -13.66 21.38 -29.53
N LEU A 113 -12.79 22.39 -29.61
CA LEU A 113 -12.55 23.38 -28.55
C LEU A 113 -13.75 24.31 -28.31
N ALA A 114 -14.48 24.70 -29.37
CA ALA A 114 -15.71 25.48 -29.23
C ALA A 114 -16.82 24.69 -28.54
N LEU A 115 -17.01 23.41 -28.89
CA LEU A 115 -17.91 22.51 -28.17
C LEU A 115 -17.46 22.35 -26.72
N ALA A 116 -16.17 22.16 -26.47
CA ALA A 116 -15.61 22.05 -25.13
C ALA A 116 -15.94 23.26 -24.27
N HIS A 117 -15.70 24.48 -24.76
CA HIS A 117 -16.07 25.72 -24.07
C HIS A 117 -17.58 25.80 -23.80
N SER A 118 -18.44 25.30 -24.70
CA SER A 118 -19.90 25.34 -24.51
C SER A 118 -20.45 24.36 -23.46
N VAL A 119 -19.65 23.40 -22.98
CA VAL A 119 -20.04 22.44 -21.92
C VAL A 119 -19.32 22.66 -20.58
N MET A 120 -18.44 23.65 -20.51
CA MET A 120 -17.82 24.14 -19.26
C MET A 120 -18.84 24.85 -18.36
N ARG A 121 -18.42 25.19 -17.13
CA ARG A 121 -19.19 25.95 -16.15
C ARG A 121 -18.30 26.99 -15.47
N ASP A 122 -18.86 28.15 -15.15
CA ASP A 122 -18.09 29.30 -14.63
C ASP A 122 -17.60 29.11 -13.18
N ASP A 123 -18.17 28.14 -12.45
CA ASP A 123 -17.86 27.82 -11.05
C ASP A 123 -16.73 26.79 -10.86
N ALA A 124 -16.14 26.25 -11.94
CA ALA A 124 -15.09 25.23 -11.86
C ALA A 124 -13.97 25.39 -12.89
N THR A 125 -12.75 25.06 -12.48
CA THR A 125 -11.59 25.02 -13.40
C THR A 125 -11.66 23.77 -14.27
N THR A 126 -12.01 23.91 -15.54
CA THR A 126 -11.96 22.78 -16.49
C THR A 126 -10.53 22.59 -17.00
N ILE A 127 -9.93 21.44 -16.72
CA ILE A 127 -8.62 21.02 -17.23
C ILE A 127 -8.84 20.16 -18.47
N MET A 128 -8.15 20.53 -19.54
CA MET A 128 -8.34 19.92 -20.86
C MET A 128 -7.11 19.11 -21.28
N LEU A 129 -7.32 17.84 -21.62
CA LEU A 129 -6.31 17.00 -22.25
C LEU A 129 -6.64 16.91 -23.74
N LEU A 130 -5.90 17.67 -24.56
CA LEU A 130 -6.04 17.69 -26.02
C LEU A 130 -5.12 16.66 -26.67
N PHE A 131 -5.70 15.64 -27.30
CA PHE A 131 -4.98 14.65 -28.10
C PHE A 131 -5.15 14.99 -29.59
N THR A 132 -4.05 15.23 -30.31
CA THR A 132 -4.03 15.42 -31.77
C THR A 132 -2.60 15.27 -32.32
N ASP A 133 -2.49 14.85 -33.58
CA ASP A 133 -1.26 14.79 -34.36
C ASP A 133 -1.22 15.86 -35.50
N ALA A 134 -2.21 16.77 -35.50
CA ALA A 134 -2.48 17.71 -36.59
C ALA A 134 -2.71 19.16 -36.09
N PRO A 135 -2.39 20.17 -36.91
CA PRO A 135 -2.68 21.57 -36.59
C PRO A 135 -4.17 21.89 -36.80
N PRO A 136 -4.74 22.89 -36.12
CA PRO A 136 -6.07 23.40 -36.48
C PRO A 136 -6.09 23.99 -37.90
N HIS A 137 -7.22 23.88 -38.60
CA HIS A 137 -7.48 24.68 -39.80
C HIS A 137 -7.30 26.18 -39.51
N LEU A 138 -6.43 26.87 -40.24
CA LEU A 138 -6.13 28.31 -40.09
C LEU A 138 -6.27 29.04 -41.43
N LEU A 139 -6.71 30.30 -41.40
CA LEU A 139 -6.92 31.17 -42.58
C LEU A 139 -5.71 31.26 -43.52
N ALA A 140 -4.50 31.01 -43.02
CA ALA A 140 -3.24 31.15 -43.75
C ALA A 140 -2.78 29.89 -44.52
N VAL A 141 -3.32 28.70 -44.19
CA VAL A 141 -2.73 27.41 -44.62
C VAL A 141 -3.11 27.05 -46.07
N GLY A 142 -4.19 27.61 -46.60
CA GLY A 142 -4.40 27.72 -48.06
C GLY A 142 -4.74 26.42 -48.80
N GLY A 143 -5.43 25.48 -48.15
CA GLY A 143 -5.92 24.25 -48.79
C GLY A 143 -7.22 24.44 -49.59
N VAL A 144 -7.50 23.50 -50.49
CA VAL A 144 -8.83 23.31 -51.09
C VAL A 144 -9.93 23.15 -50.02
N PRO A 145 -9.69 22.57 -48.83
CA PRO A 145 -10.64 22.59 -47.72
C PRO A 145 -10.96 23.94 -47.06
N CYS A 146 -10.55 25.10 -47.59
CA CYS A 146 -11.17 26.37 -47.18
C CYS A 146 -12.68 26.42 -47.51
N GLN A 147 -13.10 25.85 -48.64
CA GLN A 147 -14.52 25.60 -48.95
C GLN A 147 -14.97 24.17 -48.60
N ALA A 148 -14.03 23.35 -48.12
CA ALA A 148 -14.23 21.99 -47.66
C ALA A 148 -13.86 21.78 -46.18
N GLU A 149 -14.24 22.77 -45.36
CA GLU A 149 -14.92 22.60 -44.05
C GLU A 149 -16.26 21.81 -44.22
N ILE A 150 -16.24 20.84 -45.15
CA ILE A 150 -17.31 20.10 -45.81
C ILE A 150 -16.76 18.75 -46.37
N VAL A 151 -15.43 18.53 -46.58
CA VAL A 151 -14.91 17.31 -47.29
C VAL A 151 -13.54 16.69 -46.80
N LYS A 152 -13.53 15.59 -46.00
CA LYS A 152 -12.37 14.91 -45.31
C LYS A 152 -11.87 13.54 -45.90
N LEU A 153 -10.81 12.91 -45.30
CA LEU A 153 -10.15 11.56 -45.47
C LEU A 153 -8.88 11.49 -46.36
N SER A 154 -7.76 10.80 -46.05
CA SER A 154 -7.14 10.13 -44.85
C SER A 154 -5.70 9.65 -45.23
N ASP A 155 -4.74 9.13 -44.44
CA ASP A 155 -4.58 8.40 -43.14
C ASP A 155 -3.09 8.53 -42.66
N LEU A 156 -2.72 8.10 -41.43
CA LEU A 156 -1.54 7.23 -41.08
C LEU A 156 -0.91 7.41 -39.65
N ARG A 157 -1.22 6.48 -38.72
CA ARG A 157 -0.35 5.54 -37.93
C ARG A 157 0.99 5.98 -37.28
N THR A 158 1.46 5.46 -36.12
CA THR A 158 0.95 4.56 -35.04
C THR A 158 1.94 4.53 -33.86
N THR A 159 1.48 4.70 -32.61
CA THR A 159 2.04 4.16 -31.34
C THR A 159 0.92 4.15 -30.28
N SER A 160 0.79 3.12 -29.42
CA SER A 160 -0.29 3.05 -28.41
C SER A 160 0.26 3.11 -26.99
N ASP A 161 0.98 2.08 -26.56
CA ASP A 161 1.35 1.82 -25.15
C ASP A 161 2.05 3.03 -24.48
N VAL A 162 3.03 3.62 -25.19
CA VAL A 162 3.79 4.80 -24.70
C VAL A 162 2.91 6.03 -24.52
N LEU A 163 1.83 6.17 -25.30
CA LEU A 163 0.87 7.28 -25.14
C LEU A 163 -0.01 7.08 -23.89
N SER A 164 -0.38 5.84 -23.57
CA SER A 164 -1.10 5.52 -22.32
C SER A 164 -0.25 5.87 -21.10
N ASP A 165 1.01 5.41 -21.09
CA ASP A 165 1.95 5.69 -20.00
C ASP A 165 2.27 7.19 -19.89
N LEU A 166 2.48 7.89 -21.01
CA LEU A 166 2.68 9.35 -21.02
C LEU A 166 1.44 10.12 -20.55
N THR A 167 0.24 9.65 -20.92
CA THR A 167 -1.03 10.25 -20.45
C THR A 167 -1.15 10.15 -18.94
N MET A 168 -0.89 8.98 -18.36
CA MET A 168 -0.88 8.83 -16.90
C MET A 168 0.23 9.63 -16.24
N HIS A 169 1.42 9.72 -16.84
CA HIS A 169 2.50 10.54 -16.31
C HIS A 169 2.09 12.03 -16.27
N VAL A 170 1.61 12.62 -17.37
CA VAL A 170 1.10 14.01 -17.41
C VAL A 170 -0.01 14.24 -16.37
N PHE A 171 -0.93 13.28 -16.25
CA PHE A 171 -2.05 13.33 -15.29
C PHE A 171 -1.58 13.29 -13.82
N LEU A 172 -0.60 12.44 -13.50
CA LEU A 172 0.00 12.32 -12.17
C LEU A 172 0.87 13.53 -11.82
N THR A 173 1.63 14.07 -12.77
CA THR A 173 2.43 15.29 -12.59
C THR A 173 1.52 16.50 -12.35
N TRP A 174 0.37 16.61 -13.04
CA TRP A 174 -0.63 17.65 -12.72
C TRP A 174 -1.14 17.59 -11.27
N MET A 175 -1.37 16.38 -10.73
CA MET A 175 -1.79 16.19 -9.35
C MET A 175 -0.67 16.35 -8.30
N GLY A 176 0.59 16.53 -8.73
CA GLY A 176 1.76 16.57 -7.87
C GLY A 176 2.14 15.20 -7.27
N LEU A 177 2.00 14.13 -8.07
CA LEU A 177 2.17 12.73 -7.64
C LEU A 177 3.22 11.93 -8.43
N ALA A 178 3.65 12.45 -9.58
CA ALA A 178 4.81 11.98 -10.31
C ALA A 178 5.93 13.04 -10.26
N SER A 179 7.15 12.61 -10.58
CA SER A 179 8.31 13.48 -10.74
C SER A 179 8.30 14.08 -12.15
N ASP A 180 8.56 15.39 -12.29
CA ASP A 180 8.72 16.05 -13.59
C ASP A 180 9.80 15.41 -14.48
N GLN A 181 10.71 14.65 -13.86
CA GLN A 181 11.73 13.81 -14.51
C GLN A 181 11.43 12.33 -14.27
N ASP A 182 11.19 11.59 -15.34
CA ASP A 182 11.05 10.13 -15.38
C ASP A 182 11.88 9.60 -16.55
N GLU A 183 12.87 8.77 -16.25
CA GLU A 183 13.86 8.30 -17.22
C GLU A 183 13.24 7.52 -18.40
N HIS A 184 12.03 6.98 -18.21
CA HIS A 184 11.34 6.21 -19.24
C HIS A 184 11.02 7.03 -20.50
N PHE A 185 10.77 8.33 -20.36
CA PHE A 185 10.30 9.19 -21.45
C PHE A 185 11.42 9.98 -22.15
N ASN A 186 12.64 9.96 -21.61
CA ASN A 186 13.79 10.75 -22.07
C ASN A 186 14.07 10.65 -23.57
N ASP A 187 14.03 9.45 -24.13
CA ASP A 187 14.37 9.23 -25.53
C ASP A 187 13.20 9.44 -26.50
N VAL A 188 11.96 9.43 -26.02
CA VAL A 188 10.75 9.39 -26.86
C VAL A 188 9.97 10.70 -26.86
N VAL A 189 10.00 11.45 -25.77
CA VAL A 189 9.23 12.70 -25.61
C VAL A 189 10.11 13.92 -25.90
N THR A 190 9.49 15.03 -26.28
CA THR A 190 10.11 16.37 -26.34
C THR A 190 9.03 17.39 -25.98
N THR A 191 9.29 18.24 -24.99
CA THR A 191 8.33 19.28 -24.58
C THR A 191 8.61 20.60 -25.27
N ALA A 192 7.55 21.32 -25.66
CA ALA A 192 7.62 22.62 -26.29
C ALA A 192 6.88 23.65 -25.42
N THR A 193 7.52 24.79 -25.16
CA THR A 193 6.97 25.85 -24.29
C THR A 193 7.17 27.23 -24.91
N TYR A 194 6.21 28.13 -24.74
CA TYR A 194 6.40 29.53 -25.12
C TYR A 194 7.20 30.28 -24.04
N ARG A 195 8.27 30.96 -24.45
CA ARG A 195 9.15 31.78 -23.59
C ARG A 195 8.44 32.99 -23.02
N ASN A 196 7.46 33.52 -23.75
CA ASN A 196 6.68 34.68 -23.39
C ASN A 196 5.24 34.51 -23.92
N THR A 197 4.25 34.86 -23.10
CA THR A 197 2.81 34.77 -23.43
C THR A 197 2.09 36.13 -23.44
N ASP A 198 2.86 37.23 -23.37
CA ASP A 198 2.32 38.60 -23.45
C ASP A 198 1.70 38.84 -24.83
N GLY A 199 0.57 39.55 -24.88
CA GLY A 199 -0.16 39.81 -26.12
C GLY A 199 -1.03 38.65 -26.62
N LEU A 200 -0.90 37.44 -26.07
CA LEU A 200 -1.74 36.29 -26.46
C LEU A 200 -3.21 36.49 -26.08
N ARG A 201 -3.48 37.14 -24.94
CA ARG A 201 -4.84 37.47 -24.45
C ARG A 201 -5.42 38.74 -25.07
N ASP A 202 -4.60 39.56 -25.72
CA ASP A 202 -5.01 40.82 -26.35
C ASP A 202 -5.49 40.61 -27.80
N ALA A 203 -5.36 39.39 -28.31
CA ALA A 203 -5.79 39.00 -29.64
C ALA A 203 -7.29 38.70 -29.67
N LEU A 204 -7.98 39.17 -30.73
CA LEU A 204 -9.40 38.97 -30.95
C LEU A 204 -9.70 38.14 -32.21
N LYS A 205 -8.74 38.01 -33.14
CA LYS A 205 -8.88 37.31 -34.43
C LYS A 205 -7.57 36.67 -34.87
N GLU A 206 -7.64 35.54 -35.56
CA GLU A 206 -6.48 34.74 -36.04
C GLU A 206 -5.46 35.54 -36.89
N GLY A 207 -5.86 36.64 -37.51
CA GLY A 207 -4.97 37.51 -38.30
C GLY A 207 -4.26 38.62 -37.52
N ASP A 208 -4.48 38.74 -36.20
CA ASP A 208 -3.94 39.84 -35.40
C ASP A 208 -2.41 39.75 -35.26
N SER A 209 -1.72 40.90 -35.34
CA SER A 209 -0.25 40.94 -35.37
C SER A 209 0.43 40.46 -34.08
N SER A 210 -0.29 40.41 -32.96
CA SER A 210 0.16 39.82 -31.69
C SER A 210 0.37 38.30 -31.81
N LEU A 211 -0.45 37.60 -32.60
CA LEU A 211 -0.45 36.14 -32.71
C LEU A 211 0.76 35.59 -33.48
N ARG A 212 1.49 36.43 -34.22
CA ARG A 212 2.69 36.06 -35.02
C ARG A 212 3.87 35.53 -34.20
N ARG A 213 3.81 35.61 -32.87
CA ARG A 213 4.80 35.01 -31.93
C ARG A 213 4.36 33.63 -31.41
N PHE A 214 3.17 33.17 -31.79
CA PHE A 214 2.51 31.99 -31.25
C PHE A 214 2.15 31.00 -32.34
N MET A 215 1.60 31.48 -33.45
CA MET A 215 1.29 30.67 -34.64
C MET A 215 1.68 31.42 -35.92
N ASP A 216 1.92 30.65 -36.98
CA ASP A 216 2.25 31.22 -38.29
C ASP A 216 0.99 31.65 -39.03
N SER A 217 1.02 32.86 -39.60
CA SER A 217 -0.09 33.44 -40.36
C SER A 217 0.22 33.53 -41.86
N GLN A 218 1.19 32.77 -42.37
CA GLN A 218 1.43 32.56 -43.80
C GLN A 218 1.65 31.07 -44.14
N ALA A 219 1.50 30.73 -45.42
CA ALA A 219 1.59 29.35 -45.89
C ALA A 219 2.99 28.75 -45.68
N TRP A 220 3.04 27.44 -45.40
CA TRP A 220 4.14 26.69 -44.79
C TRP A 220 5.51 26.69 -45.49
N GLN A 221 5.68 27.38 -46.61
CA GLN A 221 6.96 27.49 -47.33
C GLN A 221 8.01 28.31 -46.55
N HIS A 222 7.58 29.10 -45.57
CA HIS A 222 8.46 29.81 -44.64
C HIS A 222 7.95 29.60 -43.21
N GLN A 223 8.52 28.64 -42.46
CA GLN A 223 8.38 28.64 -41.00
C GLN A 223 8.94 29.95 -40.46
N SER A 224 8.07 30.84 -39.98
CA SER A 224 8.50 32.16 -39.53
C SER A 224 9.40 32.04 -38.30
N SER A 225 10.55 32.70 -38.37
CA SER A 225 11.52 32.70 -37.28
C SER A 225 10.94 33.23 -35.98
N HIS A 226 9.88 34.05 -36.03
CA HIS A 226 9.20 34.61 -34.86
C HIS A 226 8.58 33.58 -33.92
N VAL A 227 7.98 32.50 -34.44
CA VAL A 227 7.43 31.43 -33.59
C VAL A 227 8.57 30.62 -32.97
N ASN A 228 9.57 30.24 -33.78
CA ASN A 228 10.76 29.52 -33.30
C ASN A 228 11.59 30.32 -32.29
N PHE A 229 11.65 31.66 -32.39
CA PHE A 229 12.28 32.54 -31.39
C PHE A 229 11.50 32.61 -30.07
N ASN A 230 10.17 32.44 -30.10
CA ASN A 230 9.35 32.44 -28.89
C ASN A 230 9.16 31.03 -28.29
N MET A 231 9.62 29.96 -28.94
CA MET A 231 9.57 28.60 -28.38
C MET A 231 10.89 28.19 -27.72
N THR A 232 10.79 27.40 -26.65
CA THR A 232 11.86 26.57 -26.11
C THR A 232 11.41 25.12 -26.23
N LEU A 233 12.20 24.32 -26.95
CA LEU A 233 12.12 22.86 -26.90
C LEU A 233 13.01 22.38 -25.76
N SER A 234 12.61 21.30 -25.08
CA SER A 234 13.50 20.59 -24.16
C SER A 234 14.73 20.07 -24.91
N GLU A 235 15.92 20.55 -24.57
CA GLU A 235 17.15 20.02 -25.15
C GLU A 235 17.35 18.55 -24.71
N LYS A 236 17.72 17.67 -25.65
CA LYS A 236 18.29 16.36 -25.33
C LYS A 236 19.72 16.51 -24.81
N ALA A 237 19.85 17.15 -23.65
CA ALA A 237 21.11 17.34 -22.95
C ALA A 237 21.67 15.97 -22.53
N GLN A 238 22.94 15.71 -22.85
CA GLN A 238 23.58 14.41 -22.57
C GLN A 238 23.68 14.17 -21.05
N GLY A 239 22.74 13.40 -20.50
CA GLY A 239 22.67 13.06 -19.08
C GLY A 239 21.59 13.78 -18.26
N HIS A 240 20.71 14.57 -18.87
CA HIS A 240 19.54 15.14 -18.19
C HIS A 240 18.24 14.82 -18.94
N GLY A 241 17.21 14.44 -18.19
CA GLY A 241 15.99 13.86 -18.75
C GLY A 241 15.02 14.85 -19.37
N THR A 242 14.17 14.35 -20.28
CA THR A 242 13.08 15.15 -20.86
C THR A 242 12.07 15.47 -19.78
N THR A 243 12.05 16.72 -19.35
CA THR A 243 11.14 17.17 -18.29
C THR A 243 9.73 17.35 -18.84
N VAL A 244 8.74 16.66 -18.23
CA VAL A 244 7.33 16.76 -18.63
C VAL A 244 6.69 17.96 -17.95
N ILE A 245 6.83 19.13 -18.57
CA ILE A 245 6.39 20.41 -18.02
C ILE A 245 4.86 20.51 -18.06
N VAL A 246 4.21 20.29 -16.92
CA VAL A 246 2.78 20.57 -16.73
C VAL A 246 2.59 22.02 -16.25
N THR A 247 1.90 22.83 -17.05
CA THR A 247 1.54 24.20 -16.64
C THR A 247 0.36 24.19 -15.67
N ASN A 248 0.39 25.05 -14.65
CA ASN A 248 -0.62 25.14 -13.58
C ASN A 248 -0.92 23.79 -12.88
N PRO A 249 0.09 23.13 -12.26
CA PRO A 249 -0.15 21.97 -11.40
C PRO A 249 -1.07 22.36 -10.22
N ARG A 250 -1.73 21.37 -9.61
CA ARG A 250 -2.68 21.61 -8.52
C ARG A 250 -2.01 22.38 -7.37
N ALA A 251 -2.62 23.49 -6.94
CA ALA A 251 -2.06 24.43 -5.95
C ALA A 251 -1.81 23.84 -4.55
N SER A 252 -2.24 22.60 -4.32
CA SER A 252 -1.77 21.76 -3.23
C SER A 252 -1.53 20.35 -3.78
N PRO A 253 -0.30 19.82 -3.71
CA PRO A 253 -0.02 18.42 -4.03
C PRO A 253 -0.91 17.50 -3.20
N MET A 254 -1.35 16.40 -3.81
CA MET A 254 -2.51 15.64 -3.35
C MET A 254 -2.17 14.63 -2.23
N GLN A 255 -1.54 15.13 -1.15
CA GLN A 255 -0.99 14.34 -0.04
C GLN A 255 -2.02 13.94 1.04
N ALA A 256 -3.28 14.35 0.92
CA ALA A 256 -4.32 14.09 1.92
C ALA A 256 -4.97 12.70 1.84
N LEU A 257 -4.55 11.80 0.94
CA LEU A 257 -5.15 10.47 0.75
C LEU A 257 -5.15 9.62 2.03
N GLU A 258 -3.99 9.52 2.69
CA GLU A 258 -3.80 8.67 3.87
C GLU A 258 -4.56 9.25 5.08
N ALA A 259 -4.58 10.58 5.21
CA ALA A 259 -5.37 11.29 6.21
C ALA A 259 -6.88 11.15 5.96
N ARG A 260 -7.34 11.18 4.71
CA ARG A 260 -8.75 10.95 4.36
C ARG A 260 -9.15 9.51 4.65
N TYR A 261 -8.32 8.53 4.26
CA TYR A 261 -8.51 7.12 4.61
C TYR A 261 -8.59 6.93 6.13
N ALA A 262 -7.75 7.58 6.93
CA ALA A 262 -7.80 7.47 8.40
C ALA A 262 -9.09 8.04 9.03
N ASN A 263 -9.74 9.04 8.41
CA ASN A 263 -10.86 9.78 9.02
C ASN A 263 -12.25 9.45 8.43
N ASP A 264 -12.33 8.94 7.20
CA ASP A 264 -13.59 8.71 6.47
C ASP A 264 -13.87 7.20 6.35
N ALA A 265 -14.88 6.71 7.08
CA ALA A 265 -15.20 5.28 7.16
C ALA A 265 -15.80 4.71 5.87
N GLU A 266 -16.60 5.49 5.14
CA GLU A 266 -17.19 5.06 3.86
C GLU A 266 -16.10 5.01 2.78
N TYR A 267 -15.21 6.00 2.77
CA TYR A 267 -14.05 6.01 1.89
C TYR A 267 -13.07 4.88 2.16
N ARG A 268 -12.89 4.41 3.41
CA ARG A 268 -12.11 3.18 3.68
C ARG A 268 -12.68 1.96 2.97
N VAL A 269 -13.99 1.75 3.08
CA VAL A 269 -14.68 0.63 2.42
C VAL A 269 -14.53 0.74 0.90
N PHE A 270 -14.74 1.94 0.33
CA PHE A 270 -14.55 2.21 -1.09
C PHE A 270 -13.11 1.95 -1.57
N VAL A 271 -12.09 2.45 -0.85
CA VAL A 271 -10.68 2.21 -1.16
C VAL A 271 -10.34 0.72 -1.09
N SER A 272 -10.82 0.00 -0.08
CA SER A 272 -10.65 -1.45 0.03
C SER A 272 -11.26 -2.20 -1.17
N GLN A 273 -12.48 -1.84 -1.58
CA GLN A 273 -13.14 -2.45 -2.76
C GLN A 273 -12.40 -2.13 -4.06
N GLN A 274 -11.98 -0.88 -4.27
CA GLN A 274 -11.25 -0.48 -5.47
C GLN A 274 -9.88 -1.14 -5.57
N LEU A 275 -9.15 -1.26 -4.46
CA LEU A 275 -7.88 -1.99 -4.42
C LEU A 275 -8.08 -3.48 -4.70
N ALA A 276 -9.11 -4.12 -4.14
CA ALA A 276 -9.43 -5.52 -4.47
C ALA A 276 -9.65 -5.72 -5.98
N ALA A 277 -10.39 -4.80 -6.60
CA ALA A 277 -10.63 -4.82 -8.05
C ALA A 277 -9.36 -4.57 -8.88
N ILE A 278 -8.44 -3.69 -8.44
CA ILE A 278 -7.13 -3.50 -9.10
C ILE A 278 -6.27 -4.77 -8.98
N ILE A 279 -6.28 -5.41 -7.81
CA ILE A 279 -5.47 -6.61 -7.52
C ILE A 279 -5.87 -7.79 -8.42
N ASP A 280 -7.16 -8.01 -8.63
CA ASP A 280 -7.66 -9.09 -9.48
C ASP A 280 -7.34 -8.85 -10.97
N THR A 281 -7.50 -7.62 -11.48
CA THR A 281 -7.24 -7.31 -12.90
C THR A 281 -5.76 -7.10 -13.22
N ASN A 282 -5.02 -6.39 -12.37
CA ASN A 282 -3.61 -6.05 -12.58
C ASN A 282 -2.90 -5.70 -11.25
N ALA A 283 -2.57 -6.73 -10.47
CA ALA A 283 -1.75 -6.58 -9.26
C ALA A 283 -0.43 -5.81 -9.47
N SER A 284 0.14 -5.74 -10.68
CA SER A 284 1.36 -4.97 -10.90
C SER A 284 1.16 -3.45 -10.79
N ALA A 285 -0.05 -2.96 -11.10
CA ALA A 285 -0.38 -1.53 -11.01
C ALA A 285 -0.30 -0.99 -9.57
N VAL A 286 -0.59 -1.82 -8.56
CA VAL A 286 -0.52 -1.43 -7.14
C VAL A 286 0.88 -0.96 -6.73
N ALA A 287 1.92 -1.52 -7.35
CA ALA A 287 3.31 -1.20 -7.04
C ALA A 287 3.93 -0.12 -7.94
N THR A 288 3.42 0.07 -9.16
CA THR A 288 3.94 1.07 -10.10
C THR A 288 3.22 2.42 -9.98
N HIS A 289 1.92 2.42 -9.65
CA HIS A 289 1.10 3.63 -9.64
C HIS A 289 1.10 4.30 -8.25
N PRO A 290 1.53 5.57 -8.10
CA PRO A 290 1.83 6.16 -6.80
C PRO A 290 0.59 6.30 -5.90
N VAL A 291 -0.59 6.60 -6.47
CA VAL A 291 -1.87 6.63 -5.74
C VAL A 291 -2.20 5.27 -5.13
N TYR A 292 -2.03 4.20 -5.92
CA TYR A 292 -2.36 2.85 -5.48
C TYR A 292 -1.37 2.37 -4.40
N GLY A 293 -0.08 2.71 -4.55
CA GLY A 293 0.95 2.42 -3.56
C GLY A 293 0.79 3.16 -2.23
N SER A 294 0.35 4.43 -2.23
CA SER A 294 0.05 5.18 -0.99
C SER A 294 -1.19 4.62 -0.29
N LEU A 295 -2.30 4.43 -1.01
CA LEU A 295 -3.52 3.82 -0.45
C LEU A 295 -3.27 2.39 0.06
N TRP A 296 -2.44 1.61 -0.62
CA TRP A 296 -2.02 0.29 -0.16
C TRP A 296 -1.25 0.34 1.17
N ARG A 297 -0.39 1.33 1.38
CA ARG A 297 0.32 1.53 2.66
C ARG A 297 -0.62 1.99 3.77
N ALA A 298 -1.58 2.87 3.47
CA ALA A 298 -2.63 3.26 4.42
C ALA A 298 -3.48 2.06 4.87
N VAL A 299 -3.93 1.21 3.93
CA VAL A 299 -4.60 -0.07 4.25
C VAL A 299 -3.69 -1.01 5.04
N CYS A 300 -2.41 -1.11 4.68
CA CYS A 300 -1.44 -1.93 5.42
C CYS A 300 -1.21 -1.45 6.86
N ALA A 301 -1.36 -0.15 7.13
CA ALA A 301 -1.24 0.47 8.45
C ALA A 301 -2.52 0.36 9.29
N ASP A 302 -3.71 0.39 8.68
CA ASP A 302 -5.00 0.23 9.39
C ASP A 302 -5.27 -1.22 9.79
N ARG A 303 -4.60 -1.65 10.87
CA ARG A 303 -4.73 -2.97 11.49
C ARG A 303 -6.07 -3.19 12.23
N ALA A 304 -7.02 -2.26 12.12
CA ALA A 304 -8.37 -2.37 12.70
C ALA A 304 -9.47 -2.55 11.63
N ASN A 305 -9.13 -2.51 10.33
CA ASN A 305 -10.04 -2.83 9.23
C ASN A 305 -10.00 -4.34 8.93
N ASP A 306 -11.10 -5.07 9.17
CA ASP A 306 -11.17 -6.51 8.91
C ASP A 306 -10.88 -6.87 7.44
N ALA A 307 -11.32 -6.03 6.49
CA ALA A 307 -11.09 -6.24 5.04
C ALA A 307 -9.60 -6.15 4.64
N ARG A 308 -8.72 -5.67 5.52
CA ARG A 308 -7.27 -5.63 5.30
C ARG A 308 -6.69 -7.02 5.10
N ASP A 309 -7.10 -8.00 5.89
CA ASP A 309 -6.43 -9.31 5.90
C ASP A 309 -6.80 -10.13 4.66
N ASP A 310 -8.04 -10.02 4.18
CA ASP A 310 -8.46 -10.54 2.88
C ASP A 310 -7.73 -9.85 1.71
N LEU A 311 -7.58 -8.52 1.74
CA LEU A 311 -6.82 -7.77 0.74
C LEU A 311 -5.35 -8.20 0.66
N VAL A 312 -4.69 -8.38 1.80
CA VAL A 312 -3.30 -8.83 1.87
C VAL A 312 -3.15 -10.26 1.37
N MET A 313 -4.10 -11.15 1.68
CA MET A 313 -4.15 -12.50 1.14
C MET A 313 -4.38 -12.51 -0.37
N ALA A 314 -5.36 -11.74 -0.87
CA ALA A 314 -5.66 -11.62 -2.29
C ALA A 314 -4.46 -11.09 -3.09
N PHE A 315 -3.78 -10.07 -2.57
CA PHE A 315 -2.58 -9.52 -3.21
C PHE A 315 -1.44 -10.54 -3.23
N GLY A 316 -1.16 -11.22 -2.11
CA GLY A 316 -0.15 -12.29 -2.05
C GLY A 316 -0.41 -13.38 -3.10
N GLN A 317 -1.65 -13.86 -3.20
CA GLN A 317 -2.05 -14.83 -4.23
C GLN A 317 -1.89 -14.27 -5.66
N ALA A 318 -2.29 -13.02 -5.91
CA ALA A 318 -2.15 -12.40 -7.23
C ALA A 318 -0.68 -12.23 -7.65
N VAL A 319 0.20 -11.91 -6.69
CA VAL A 319 1.66 -11.85 -6.92
C VAL A 319 2.24 -13.24 -7.25
N ASP A 320 1.81 -14.31 -6.56
CA ASP A 320 2.29 -15.65 -6.85
C ASP A 320 1.79 -16.22 -8.20
N ARG A 321 0.64 -15.75 -8.69
CA ARG A 321 0.12 -16.03 -10.04
C ARG A 321 0.93 -15.36 -11.17
N ILE A 322 1.82 -14.41 -10.88
CA ILE A 322 2.64 -13.73 -11.91
C ILE A 322 3.63 -14.72 -12.54
N THR A 323 3.44 -14.99 -13.85
CA THR A 323 4.24 -15.96 -14.62
C THR A 323 5.70 -15.55 -14.85
N SER A 324 5.99 -14.25 -14.82
CA SER A 324 7.35 -13.72 -15.00
C SER A 324 8.10 -13.67 -13.68
N GLU A 325 9.12 -14.51 -13.51
CA GLU A 325 9.91 -14.60 -12.27
C GLU A 325 10.51 -13.25 -11.86
N THR A 326 11.09 -12.50 -12.81
CA THR A 326 11.68 -11.18 -12.55
C THR A 326 10.63 -10.18 -12.05
N ARG A 327 9.43 -10.17 -12.65
CA ARG A 327 8.32 -9.30 -12.23
C ARG A 327 7.77 -9.74 -10.87
N ARG A 328 7.57 -11.04 -10.65
CA ARG A 328 7.13 -11.63 -9.37
C ARG A 328 8.09 -11.29 -8.23
N ARG A 329 9.40 -11.47 -8.44
CA ARG A 329 10.41 -11.10 -7.44
C ARG A 329 10.40 -9.61 -7.14
N LYS A 330 10.44 -8.73 -8.15
CA LYS A 330 10.35 -7.27 -7.95
C LYS A 330 9.08 -6.88 -7.15
N MET A 331 7.98 -7.60 -7.37
CA MET A 331 6.72 -7.40 -6.65
C MET A 331 6.78 -7.88 -5.19
N LYS A 332 7.43 -9.01 -4.89
CA LYS A 332 7.67 -9.46 -3.51
C LYS A 332 8.65 -8.55 -2.77
N ASP A 333 9.70 -8.07 -3.45
CA ASP A 333 10.65 -7.08 -2.92
C ASP A 333 9.91 -5.76 -2.57
N TRP A 334 9.02 -5.27 -3.45
CA TRP A 334 8.17 -4.08 -3.19
C TRP A 334 7.12 -4.30 -2.08
N LEU A 335 6.51 -5.50 -2.01
CA LEU A 335 5.56 -5.85 -0.96
C LEU A 335 6.25 -5.79 0.41
N ALA A 336 7.46 -6.34 0.52
CA ALA A 336 8.26 -6.25 1.74
C ALA A 336 8.59 -4.78 2.10
N GLN A 337 8.99 -3.96 1.12
CA GLN A 337 9.25 -2.52 1.31
C GLN A 337 8.01 -1.73 1.73
N SER A 338 6.81 -2.13 1.29
CA SER A 338 5.55 -1.49 1.70
C SER A 338 5.11 -1.84 3.14
N TYR A 339 5.88 -2.70 3.82
CA TYR A 339 5.84 -2.91 5.27
C TYR A 339 7.05 -2.32 6.01
N ASP A 340 7.84 -1.47 5.35
CA ASP A 340 9.04 -0.85 5.93
C ASP A 340 8.73 0.54 6.53
N PHE A 341 8.43 0.58 7.83
CA PHE A 341 8.13 1.82 8.54
C PHE A 341 9.39 2.56 9.04
N SER A 342 10.57 2.32 8.46
CA SER A 342 11.84 2.80 9.04
C SER A 342 11.93 4.31 9.25
N ALA A 343 11.50 5.11 8.27
CA ALA A 343 11.48 6.57 8.38
C ALA A 343 10.55 7.04 9.52
N VAL A 344 9.30 6.58 9.51
CA VAL A 344 8.29 6.90 10.54
C VAL A 344 8.76 6.53 11.95
N ILE A 345 9.52 5.44 12.09
CA ILE A 345 10.10 5.00 13.37
C ILE A 345 11.28 5.91 13.78
N GLN A 346 12.12 6.34 12.83
CA GLN A 346 13.22 7.27 13.10
C GLN A 346 12.72 8.66 13.46
N ASP A 347 11.70 9.18 12.76
CA ASP A 347 11.05 10.47 13.05
C ASP A 347 10.45 10.46 14.47
N ALA A 348 9.68 9.42 14.81
CA ALA A 348 9.06 9.26 16.13
C ALA A 348 10.06 9.07 17.30
N ILE A 349 11.33 8.76 17.01
CA ILE A 349 12.43 8.73 17.99
C ILE A 349 13.21 10.06 17.98
N GLY A 350 13.30 10.73 16.82
CA GLY A 350 13.89 12.06 16.66
C GLY A 350 13.15 13.13 17.45
N ASP A 351 11.82 13.08 17.44
CA ASP A 351 10.92 13.99 18.19
C ASP A 351 11.09 13.90 19.73
N MET A 352 11.76 12.87 20.25
CA MET A 352 11.97 12.68 21.69
C MET A 352 13.10 13.56 22.23
N THR A 353 12.93 14.12 23.43
CA THR A 353 13.99 14.88 24.12
C THR A 353 15.17 13.99 24.48
N GLU A 354 16.35 14.58 24.67
CA GLU A 354 17.58 13.83 24.97
C GLU A 354 17.45 13.00 26.26
N ASP A 355 16.72 13.51 27.24
CA ASP A 355 16.42 12.85 28.52
C ASP A 355 15.55 11.59 28.36
N GLU A 356 14.73 11.52 27.30
CA GLU A 356 13.84 10.37 27.04
C GLU A 356 14.42 9.34 26.08
N ARG A 357 15.54 9.65 25.41
CA ARG A 357 16.27 8.71 24.53
C ARG A 357 16.99 7.62 25.31
N TYR A 358 17.16 7.77 26.62
CA TYR A 358 17.73 6.78 27.53
C TYR A 358 16.81 6.54 28.74
N PRO A 359 16.79 5.32 29.33
CA PRO A 359 17.49 4.12 28.88
C PRO A 359 16.89 3.56 27.58
N CYS A 360 17.70 2.89 26.78
CA CYS A 360 17.29 2.29 25.52
C CYS A 360 17.75 0.84 25.35
N VAL A 361 17.14 0.15 24.40
CA VAL A 361 17.56 -1.19 23.97
C VAL A 361 18.03 -1.16 22.52
N LEU A 362 19.12 -1.87 22.25
CA LEU A 362 19.63 -2.12 20.91
C LEU A 362 19.96 -3.60 20.72
N PHE A 363 19.98 -4.05 19.47
CA PHE A 363 20.53 -5.33 19.08
C PHE A 363 21.83 -5.05 18.31
N ASP A 364 22.93 -5.70 18.68
CA ASP A 364 24.26 -5.39 18.15
C ASP A 364 24.58 -6.29 16.95
N PRO A 365 24.57 -5.78 15.70
CA PRO A 365 24.79 -6.59 14.51
C PRO A 365 26.26 -7.00 14.32
N THR A 366 27.19 -6.53 15.17
CA THR A 366 28.62 -6.84 15.07
C THR A 366 29.04 -8.09 15.85
N GLU A 367 28.15 -8.64 16.69
CA GLU A 367 28.42 -9.87 17.44
C GLU A 367 28.06 -11.13 16.62
N ASN A 368 28.99 -12.09 16.56
CA ASN A 368 28.82 -13.34 15.82
C ASN A 368 27.90 -14.32 16.57
N PHE A 369 26.58 -14.17 16.38
CA PHE A 369 25.57 -15.08 16.92
C PHE A 369 25.52 -16.41 16.15
N THR A 370 26.41 -17.35 16.53
CA THR A 370 26.55 -18.65 15.85
C THR A 370 25.23 -19.44 15.77
N ALA A 371 25.03 -20.08 14.61
CA ALA A 371 23.89 -20.97 14.40
C ALA A 371 23.92 -22.14 15.39
N VAL A 372 22.80 -22.40 16.05
CA VAL A 372 22.69 -23.47 17.05
C VAL A 372 22.30 -24.75 16.34
N ALA A 373 23.25 -25.68 16.19
CA ALA A 373 22.98 -27.04 15.72
C ALA A 373 21.92 -27.71 16.61
N THR A 374 20.71 -27.88 16.08
CA THR A 374 19.59 -28.48 16.82
C THR A 374 19.64 -29.99 16.78
N ALA A 375 19.75 -30.63 17.94
CA ALA A 375 19.42 -32.05 18.09
C ALA A 375 17.95 -32.28 17.70
N GLY A 376 17.72 -32.84 16.51
CA GLY A 376 16.38 -33.15 15.98
C GLY A 376 15.60 -31.99 15.34
N GLY A 377 16.26 -30.87 15.01
CA GLY A 377 15.63 -29.76 14.25
C GLY A 377 16.21 -29.64 12.83
N THR A 378 15.37 -29.24 11.86
CA THR A 378 15.73 -29.10 10.45
C THR A 378 16.18 -27.69 10.04
N ASP A 379 15.96 -26.68 10.88
CA ASP A 379 16.27 -25.28 10.57
C ASP A 379 17.64 -24.88 11.16
N ASN A 380 18.66 -24.87 10.30
CA ASN A 380 20.04 -24.48 10.62
C ASN A 380 20.33 -22.98 10.44
N ARG A 381 19.32 -22.13 10.18
CA ARG A 381 19.50 -20.69 10.00
C ARG A 381 20.05 -20.00 11.26
N GLN A 382 20.70 -18.86 11.07
CA GLN A 382 21.16 -18.02 12.16
C GLN A 382 19.99 -17.43 12.97
N VAL A 383 20.30 -16.96 14.17
CA VAL A 383 19.35 -16.26 15.05
C VAL A 383 18.88 -14.93 14.42
N THR A 384 19.73 -14.35 13.58
CA THR A 384 19.56 -13.11 12.81
C THR A 384 18.80 -13.26 11.49
N ASP A 385 18.72 -14.46 10.90
CA ASP A 385 18.08 -14.72 9.60
C ASP A 385 16.52 -14.70 9.68
N LEU A 386 15.94 -13.80 10.46
CA LEU A 386 14.49 -13.64 10.63
C LEU A 386 13.95 -12.73 9.53
N THR A 387 12.91 -13.17 8.81
CA THR A 387 12.26 -12.31 7.79
C THR A 387 11.20 -11.42 8.42
N ARG A 388 10.91 -10.26 7.80
CA ARG A 388 9.81 -9.36 8.23
C ARG A 388 8.45 -10.10 8.30
N GLU A 389 8.25 -11.11 7.45
CA GLU A 389 7.09 -12.00 7.44
C GLU A 389 7.04 -12.90 8.69
N GLU A 390 8.14 -13.59 9.03
CA GLU A 390 8.26 -14.38 10.27
C GLU A 390 8.03 -13.53 11.54
N LEU A 391 8.43 -12.25 11.51
CA LEU A 391 8.23 -11.31 12.61
C LEU A 391 6.79 -10.79 12.72
N LEU A 392 6.08 -10.63 11.60
CA LEU A 392 4.68 -10.19 11.61
C LEU A 392 3.71 -11.31 11.99
N ASP A 393 4.03 -12.57 11.67
CA ASP A 393 3.12 -13.70 11.89
C ASP A 393 3.08 -14.23 13.33
N ILE A 394 3.94 -13.73 14.24
CA ILE A 394 3.97 -14.05 15.68
C ILE A 394 2.55 -14.03 16.30
N GLY A 395 1.76 -13.03 15.92
CA GLY A 395 0.41 -12.79 16.46
C GLY A 395 -0.68 -13.73 15.93
N ARG A 396 -0.38 -14.56 14.92
CA ARG A 396 -1.30 -15.52 14.30
C ARG A 396 -0.89 -16.96 14.60
N SER A 397 0.37 -17.32 14.37
CA SER A 397 0.85 -18.70 14.49
C SER A 397 1.42 -19.05 15.87
N CYS A 398 2.04 -18.11 16.59
CA CYS A 398 2.82 -18.38 17.81
C CYS A 398 3.80 -19.57 17.66
N ASP A 399 4.45 -19.70 16.49
CA ASP A 399 5.21 -20.91 16.16
C ASP A 399 6.36 -21.22 17.17
N PRO A 400 6.45 -22.45 17.74
CA PRO A 400 7.47 -22.82 18.73
C PRO A 400 8.94 -22.84 18.25
N SER A 401 9.20 -22.65 16.96
CA SER A 401 10.51 -22.39 16.38
C SER A 401 10.78 -20.88 16.30
N ILE A 402 9.83 -20.08 15.80
CA ILE A 402 9.95 -18.62 15.69
C ILE A 402 10.07 -17.99 17.10
N LEU A 403 9.20 -18.36 18.04
CA LEU A 403 9.27 -17.93 19.44
C LEU A 403 10.60 -18.33 20.12
N ARG A 404 11.25 -19.40 19.64
CA ARG A 404 12.55 -19.86 20.16
C ARG A 404 13.73 -19.09 19.56
N ARG A 405 13.62 -18.64 18.30
CA ARG A 405 14.59 -17.72 17.68
C ARG A 405 14.49 -16.33 18.32
N LEU A 406 13.29 -15.75 18.36
CA LEU A 406 12.98 -14.49 19.05
C LEU A 406 13.41 -14.50 20.52
N GLY A 407 13.12 -15.58 21.24
CA GLY A 407 13.51 -15.73 22.64
C GLY A 407 15.02 -15.84 22.88
N LYS A 408 15.85 -15.97 21.82
CA LYS A 408 17.31 -15.77 21.87
C LYS A 408 17.66 -14.32 21.54
N VAL A 409 17.10 -13.76 20.46
CA VAL A 409 17.28 -12.35 20.06
C VAL A 409 17.03 -11.41 21.23
N LEU A 410 15.89 -11.52 21.90
CA LEU A 410 15.54 -10.71 23.08
C LEU A 410 16.54 -10.86 24.23
N ALA A 411 17.11 -12.06 24.42
CA ALA A 411 18.11 -12.34 25.45
C ALA A 411 19.54 -11.89 25.07
N GLN A 412 19.75 -11.51 23.80
CA GLN A 412 21.00 -10.98 23.25
C GLN A 412 20.93 -9.46 23.03
N MET A 413 19.78 -8.83 23.24
CA MET A 413 19.62 -7.38 23.21
C MET A 413 20.40 -6.71 24.35
N LYS A 414 21.11 -5.63 24.03
CA LYS A 414 21.88 -4.82 24.98
C LYS A 414 21.00 -3.71 25.53
N TYR A 415 20.90 -3.65 26.87
CA TYR A 415 20.28 -2.55 27.60
C TYR A 415 21.35 -1.49 27.89
N VAL A 416 21.05 -0.24 27.58
CA VAL A 416 21.97 0.90 27.71
C VAL A 416 21.30 1.94 28.61
N ALA A 417 21.85 2.15 29.81
CA ALA A 417 21.22 2.98 30.83
C ALA A 417 21.42 4.47 30.57
N THR A 418 22.61 4.87 30.11
CA THR A 418 23.01 6.23 29.73
C THR A 418 23.85 6.18 28.45
N GLU A 419 24.06 7.32 27.79
CA GLU A 419 24.95 7.39 26.61
C GLU A 419 26.39 6.92 26.90
N ALA A 420 26.87 7.10 28.14
CA ALA A 420 28.19 6.65 28.55
C ALA A 420 28.34 5.11 28.55
N ASP A 421 27.24 4.37 28.71
CA ASP A 421 27.19 2.90 28.69
C ASP A 421 27.15 2.33 27.25
N LEU A 422 27.10 3.18 26.22
CA LEU A 422 27.07 2.72 24.83
C LEU A 422 28.44 2.09 24.44
N PRO A 423 28.47 0.86 23.88
CA PRO A 423 29.74 0.19 23.51
C PRO A 423 30.59 1.03 22.55
N ALA A 424 31.90 1.11 22.79
CA ALA A 424 32.82 1.98 22.04
C ALA A 424 32.79 1.73 20.52
N HIS A 425 32.67 0.48 20.08
CA HIS A 425 32.56 0.14 18.64
C HIS A 425 31.25 0.61 18.00
N LEU A 426 30.23 0.94 18.79
CA LEU A 426 28.96 1.54 18.35
C LEU A 426 28.92 3.07 18.54
N ARG A 427 29.93 3.65 19.19
CA ARG A 427 30.15 5.10 19.32
C ARG A 427 31.02 5.62 18.19
N ASP A 428 32.17 4.98 18.00
CA ASP A 428 33.27 5.47 17.17
C ASP A 428 33.42 4.66 15.85
N GLY A 429 32.47 3.74 15.59
CA GLY A 429 32.50 2.81 14.45
C GLY A 429 32.01 3.41 13.12
N PRO A 430 32.57 2.97 11.97
CA PRO A 430 32.23 3.54 10.67
C PRO A 430 30.87 3.05 10.12
N GLY A 431 29.90 3.95 10.07
CA GLY A 431 28.88 3.97 9.00
C GLY A 431 27.61 3.13 9.17
N VAL A 432 27.39 2.44 10.29
CA VAL A 432 26.12 1.74 10.56
C VAL A 432 25.41 2.36 11.76
N ALA A 433 24.34 3.11 11.48
CA ALA A 433 23.45 3.64 12.51
C ALA A 433 22.58 2.51 13.12
N VAL A 434 23.13 1.80 14.10
CA VAL A 434 22.41 0.72 14.81
C VAL A 434 21.16 1.30 15.49
N PRO A 435 19.95 0.79 15.19
CA PRO A 435 18.72 1.34 15.77
C PRO A 435 18.65 1.14 17.28
N ARG A 436 18.19 2.18 17.99
CA ARG A 436 18.04 2.24 19.44
C ARG A 436 16.58 2.53 19.76
N ILE A 437 15.94 1.71 20.60
CA ILE A 437 14.53 1.86 20.97
C ILE A 437 14.47 2.30 22.45
N PRO A 438 14.13 3.57 22.76
CA PRO A 438 14.06 4.06 24.14
C PRO A 438 12.89 3.44 24.92
N LEU A 439 13.12 3.08 26.19
CA LEU A 439 12.07 2.54 27.05
C LEU A 439 10.94 3.56 27.33
N ALA A 440 11.19 4.86 27.17
CA ALA A 440 10.16 5.89 27.30
C ALA A 440 9.01 5.70 26.29
N LEU A 441 9.24 5.04 25.15
CA LEU A 441 8.17 4.66 24.21
C LEU A 441 7.11 3.71 24.82
N ALA A 442 7.35 3.11 25.98
CA ALA A 442 6.39 2.28 26.70
C ALA A 442 5.33 3.11 27.46
N LYS A 443 5.60 4.39 27.73
CA LYS A 443 4.70 5.25 28.50
C LYS A 443 3.41 5.55 27.70
N PRO A 444 2.29 5.92 28.36
CA PRO A 444 1.04 6.32 27.69
C PRO A 444 1.20 7.46 26.68
N GLU A 445 2.08 8.42 26.96
CA GLU A 445 2.31 9.64 26.17
C GLU A 445 2.78 9.30 24.75
N HIS A 446 3.67 8.33 24.60
CA HIS A 446 4.14 7.81 23.31
C HIS A 446 3.25 6.65 22.77
N LYS A 447 1.96 6.62 23.16
CA LYS A 447 0.93 5.66 22.70
C LYS A 447 1.28 4.18 22.97
N ARG A 448 2.12 3.90 23.98
CA ARG A 448 2.69 2.57 24.30
C ARG A 448 3.27 1.89 23.05
N SER A 449 4.20 2.55 22.38
CA SER A 449 4.77 2.11 21.11
C SER A 449 5.97 1.17 21.25
N PHE A 450 6.63 1.09 22.42
CA PHE A 450 7.85 0.29 22.63
C PHE A 450 7.78 -1.14 22.04
N TRP A 451 6.84 -1.97 22.49
CA TRP A 451 6.71 -3.35 22.01
C TRP A 451 6.25 -3.46 20.55
N LYS A 452 5.63 -2.41 20.02
CA LYS A 452 5.25 -2.32 18.61
C LYS A 452 6.46 -2.06 17.72
N LEU A 453 7.46 -1.33 18.22
CA LEU A 453 8.65 -0.91 17.47
C LEU A 453 9.92 -1.71 17.79
N LEU A 454 9.95 -2.50 18.87
CA LEU A 454 11.14 -3.21 19.35
C LEU A 454 11.83 -4.07 18.28
N LEU A 455 11.07 -4.70 17.38
CA LEU A 455 11.64 -5.58 16.33
C LEU A 455 12.33 -4.81 15.19
N HIS A 456 12.19 -3.48 15.13
CA HIS A 456 12.95 -2.62 14.23
C HIS A 456 14.48 -2.75 14.44
N THR A 457 14.96 -3.13 15.64
CA THR A 457 16.39 -3.40 15.87
C THR A 457 16.89 -4.70 15.22
N VAL A 458 15.98 -5.58 14.80
CA VAL A 458 16.29 -6.92 14.25
C VAL A 458 16.15 -6.90 12.74
N VAL A 459 15.01 -6.39 12.26
CA VAL A 459 14.74 -6.11 10.86
C VAL A 459 14.17 -4.69 10.81
N PRO A 460 14.87 -3.72 10.18
CA PRO A 460 14.39 -2.34 10.07
C PRO A 460 12.94 -2.25 9.58
N GLY A 461 12.26 -1.17 9.95
CA GLY A 461 10.87 -0.91 9.57
C GLY A 461 9.81 -1.85 10.14
N THR A 462 10.18 -2.89 10.88
CA THR A 462 9.21 -3.85 11.44
C THR A 462 8.38 -3.22 12.55
N GLN A 463 7.08 -3.06 12.29
CA GLN A 463 6.09 -2.57 13.24
C GLN A 463 5.01 -3.63 13.51
N LEU A 464 4.81 -3.99 14.79
CA LEU A 464 3.77 -4.92 15.24
C LEU A 464 2.46 -4.19 15.57
N SER A 465 1.33 -4.89 15.38
CA SER A 465 0.06 -4.52 16.00
C SER A 465 0.04 -4.86 17.50
N THR A 466 -0.97 -4.37 18.22
CA THR A 466 -1.08 -4.47 19.69
C THR A 466 -0.99 -5.90 20.24
N ARG A 467 -1.68 -6.87 19.63
CA ARG A 467 -1.68 -8.26 20.09
C ARG A 467 -0.30 -8.95 19.96
N PRO A 468 0.38 -8.97 18.78
CA PRO A 468 1.75 -9.49 18.69
C PRO A 468 2.75 -8.71 19.55
N ALA A 469 2.56 -7.41 19.76
CA ALA A 469 3.38 -6.62 20.69
C ALA A 469 3.23 -7.12 22.15
N ALA A 470 1.99 -7.39 22.61
CA ALA A 470 1.74 -7.99 23.92
C ALA A 470 2.27 -9.43 24.01
N LEU A 471 2.15 -10.25 22.95
CA LEU A 471 2.76 -11.59 22.92
C LEU A 471 4.31 -11.54 22.99
N LEU A 472 4.94 -10.51 22.40
CA LEU A 472 6.38 -10.28 22.53
C LEU A 472 6.77 -9.86 23.96
N ALA A 473 5.94 -9.05 24.63
CA ALA A 473 6.08 -8.73 26.06
C ALA A 473 5.97 -10.00 26.94
N ALA A 474 4.97 -10.85 26.71
CA ALA A 474 4.84 -12.15 27.37
C ALA A 474 6.08 -13.04 27.16
N LEU A 475 6.68 -13.01 25.97
CA LEU A 475 7.91 -13.75 25.66
C LEU A 475 9.10 -13.21 26.45
N ALA A 476 9.21 -11.89 26.62
CA ALA A 476 10.27 -11.28 27.44
C ALA A 476 10.12 -11.65 28.93
N LEU A 477 8.88 -11.69 29.47
CA LEU A 477 8.60 -12.19 30.82
C LEU A 477 8.99 -13.66 30.97
N ARG A 478 8.54 -14.53 30.04
CA ARG A 478 8.86 -15.96 30.03
C ARG A 478 10.35 -16.27 29.84
N LYS A 479 11.12 -15.34 29.28
CA LYS A 479 12.60 -15.38 29.23
C LYS A 479 13.29 -14.72 30.42
N GLY A 480 12.54 -14.16 31.36
CA GLY A 480 13.05 -13.57 32.59
C GLY A 480 13.85 -12.28 32.39
N ILE A 481 13.74 -11.60 31.25
CA ILE A 481 14.65 -10.52 30.85
C ILE A 481 14.47 -9.31 31.77
N LEU A 482 15.40 -9.13 32.71
CA LEU A 482 15.29 -8.18 33.82
C LEU A 482 15.05 -6.72 33.38
N PRO A 483 15.83 -6.13 32.43
CA PRO A 483 15.65 -4.72 32.09
C PRO A 483 14.33 -4.40 31.38
N LEU A 484 13.75 -5.39 30.69
CA LEU A 484 12.46 -5.25 30.00
C LEU A 484 11.25 -5.56 30.89
N ARG A 485 11.46 -6.17 32.06
CA ARG A 485 10.38 -6.80 32.85
C ARG A 485 9.27 -5.83 33.24
N ALA A 486 9.61 -4.64 33.75
CA ALA A 486 8.63 -3.63 34.13
C ALA A 486 7.85 -3.05 32.93
N VAL A 487 8.51 -2.93 31.77
CA VAL A 487 7.89 -2.47 30.51
C VAL A 487 7.02 -3.58 29.88
N ALA A 488 7.36 -4.85 30.09
CA ALA A 488 6.52 -5.98 29.70
C ALA A 488 5.27 -6.11 30.58
N ASP A 489 5.43 -6.00 31.92
CA ASP A 489 4.31 -6.00 32.87
C ASP A 489 3.28 -4.91 32.52
N GLN A 490 3.74 -3.71 32.15
CA GLN A 490 2.86 -2.59 31.75
C GLN A 490 2.02 -2.89 30.49
N GLU A 491 2.63 -3.46 29.45
CA GLU A 491 1.91 -3.79 28.21
C GLU A 491 0.94 -4.95 28.42
N MET A 492 1.33 -5.98 29.18
CA MET A 492 0.47 -7.11 29.51
C MET A 492 -0.75 -6.68 30.33
N ILE A 493 -0.59 -5.82 31.34
CA ILE A 493 -1.71 -5.25 32.09
C ILE A 493 -2.59 -4.38 31.19
N ALA A 494 -2.00 -3.61 30.26
CA ALA A 494 -2.73 -2.76 29.31
C ALA A 494 -3.57 -3.54 28.26
N PHE A 495 -3.29 -4.83 28.07
CA PHE A 495 -3.98 -5.73 27.15
C PHE A 495 -4.84 -6.80 27.88
N SER A 496 -4.85 -6.82 29.22
CA SER A 496 -5.48 -7.85 30.07
C SER A 496 -7.00 -8.03 29.91
N ASP A 497 -7.66 -7.06 29.28
CA ASP A 497 -9.09 -6.94 28.95
C ASP A 497 -9.38 -7.14 27.45
N LYS A 498 -8.36 -7.43 26.63
CA LYS A 498 -8.41 -7.47 25.15
C LYS A 498 -8.00 -8.81 24.55
N TRP A 499 -7.73 -9.81 25.38
CA TRP A 499 -7.26 -11.11 24.90
C TRP A 499 -8.34 -11.90 24.17
N ASN A 500 -9.60 -11.85 24.60
CA ASN A 500 -10.71 -12.60 24.01
C ASN A 500 -11.85 -11.65 23.62
N ASN A 501 -12.15 -11.53 22.33
CA ASN A 501 -13.22 -10.68 21.82
C ASN A 501 -14.30 -11.49 21.09
N LEU A 502 -15.54 -11.45 21.58
CA LEU A 502 -16.67 -12.18 21.01
C LEU A 502 -17.05 -11.74 19.58
N THR A 503 -16.62 -10.56 19.11
CA THR A 503 -16.87 -10.13 17.71
C THR A 503 -15.88 -10.70 16.70
N THR A 504 -14.75 -11.26 17.15
CA THR A 504 -13.63 -11.64 16.27
C THR A 504 -13.14 -13.04 16.66
N THR A 505 -13.52 -14.06 15.89
CA THR A 505 -13.24 -15.47 16.22
C THR A 505 -11.74 -15.78 16.20
N GLU A 506 -11.14 -16.04 17.35
CA GLU A 506 -9.69 -16.17 17.48
C GLU A 506 -9.17 -17.62 17.42
N ASN A 507 -8.15 -17.83 16.58
CA ASN A 507 -7.45 -19.11 16.46
C ASN A 507 -6.39 -19.31 17.55
N TRP A 508 -6.80 -19.86 18.70
CA TRP A 508 -5.89 -20.13 19.82
C TRP A 508 -4.97 -21.33 19.60
N ASN A 509 -3.69 -21.08 19.32
CA ASN A 509 -2.63 -22.10 19.39
C ASN A 509 -2.22 -22.36 20.86
N LEU A 510 -1.96 -23.64 21.22
CA LEU A 510 -1.32 -24.04 22.48
C LEU A 510 -0.06 -23.23 22.78
N GLY A 511 0.73 -22.91 21.74
CA GLY A 511 1.92 -22.06 21.86
C GLY A 511 1.63 -20.69 22.48
N CYS A 512 0.54 -20.03 22.06
CA CYS A 512 0.09 -18.77 22.64
C CYS A 512 -0.46 -18.99 24.07
N LEU A 513 -1.31 -20.00 24.27
CA LEU A 513 -1.99 -20.24 25.55
C LEU A 513 -0.98 -20.52 26.69
N PHE A 514 0.02 -21.37 26.45
CA PHE A 514 1.09 -21.61 27.43
C PHE A 514 1.95 -20.37 27.67
N LEU A 515 2.24 -19.57 26.63
CA LEU A 515 3.01 -18.33 26.76
C LEU A 515 2.30 -17.32 27.69
N LEU A 516 0.99 -17.14 27.52
CA LEU A 516 0.19 -16.24 28.35
C LEU A 516 0.00 -16.76 29.78
N LEU A 517 -0.26 -18.06 29.95
CA LEU A 517 -0.43 -18.69 31.27
C LEU A 517 0.89 -18.74 32.07
N ASP A 518 2.05 -18.90 31.42
CA ASP A 518 3.35 -18.80 32.07
C ASP A 518 3.66 -17.35 32.50
N ALA A 519 3.36 -16.35 31.66
CA ALA A 519 3.57 -14.93 31.98
C ALA A 519 2.64 -14.44 33.11
N ASP A 520 1.38 -14.86 33.12
CA ASP A 520 0.43 -14.60 34.21
C ASP A 520 0.89 -15.23 35.53
N ARG A 521 1.39 -16.47 35.49
CA ARG A 521 1.94 -17.16 36.67
C ARG A 521 3.17 -16.45 37.24
N ASP A 522 4.12 -16.06 36.39
CA ASP A 522 5.32 -15.30 36.81
C ASP A 522 4.94 -13.96 37.47
N PHE A 523 4.00 -13.22 36.90
CA PHE A 523 3.53 -11.95 37.48
C PHE A 523 2.85 -12.15 38.84
N GLU A 524 1.93 -13.12 38.96
CA GLU A 524 1.22 -13.39 40.21
C GLU A 524 2.16 -13.90 41.32
N VAL A 525 3.16 -14.73 40.98
CA VAL A 525 4.21 -15.15 41.93
C VAL A 525 4.99 -13.93 42.43
N ARG A 526 5.48 -13.06 41.53
CA ARG A 526 6.22 -11.84 41.90
C ARG A 526 5.39 -10.86 42.76
N VAL A 527 4.06 -10.83 42.61
CA VAL A 527 3.18 -10.09 43.52
C VAL A 527 3.10 -10.77 44.89
N SER A 528 2.95 -12.09 44.95
CA SER A 528 2.81 -12.85 46.20
C SER A 528 4.07 -12.82 47.08
N GLU A 529 5.25 -12.76 46.47
CA GLU A 529 6.55 -12.59 47.13
C GLU A 529 6.79 -11.15 47.64
N GLY A 530 5.95 -10.19 47.24
CA GLY A 530 6.16 -8.76 47.50
C GLY A 530 7.20 -8.09 46.59
N THR A 531 7.82 -8.85 45.68
CA THR A 531 8.82 -8.40 44.69
C THR A 531 8.30 -7.26 43.81
N ILE A 532 7.00 -7.26 43.48
CA ILE A 532 6.31 -6.14 42.81
C ILE A 532 5.01 -5.77 43.52
N LYS A 533 4.64 -4.49 43.48
CA LYS A 533 3.30 -4.02 43.88
C LYS A 533 2.44 -3.83 42.63
N ARG A 534 1.18 -4.27 42.67
CA ARG A 534 0.24 -4.05 41.57
C ARG A 534 -0.01 -2.54 41.37
N PRO A 535 -0.07 -2.02 40.13
CA PRO A 535 -0.41 -0.62 39.87
C PRO A 535 -1.81 -0.22 40.36
N ARG A 536 -2.73 -1.19 40.42
CA ARG A 536 -4.08 -1.08 41.00
C ARG A 536 -4.49 -2.43 41.62
N PRO A 537 -5.44 -2.50 42.57
CA PRO A 537 -5.83 -3.77 43.23
C PRO A 537 -6.35 -4.85 42.26
N ASP A 538 -7.02 -4.40 41.21
CA ASP A 538 -7.60 -5.15 40.08
C ASP A 538 -6.59 -5.51 38.98
N ALA A 539 -5.41 -4.88 38.93
CA ALA A 539 -4.44 -5.12 37.84
C ALA A 539 -3.93 -6.58 37.81
N ARG A 540 -4.16 -7.27 36.69
CA ARG A 540 -3.71 -8.63 36.37
C ARG A 540 -3.06 -8.65 34.98
N VAL A 541 -2.38 -9.74 34.65
CA VAL A 541 -1.86 -10.01 33.29
C VAL A 541 -2.92 -10.69 32.41
N LEU A 542 -3.67 -11.64 32.97
CA LEU A 542 -4.93 -12.15 32.43
C LEU A 542 -6.08 -11.82 33.38
N CYS A 543 -7.24 -11.45 32.84
CA CYS A 543 -8.46 -11.36 33.65
C CYS A 543 -8.87 -12.77 34.15
N ASP A 544 -9.67 -12.85 35.22
CA ASP A 544 -10.06 -14.15 35.81
C ASP A 544 -10.98 -14.99 34.91
N GLU A 545 -11.55 -14.41 33.86
CA GLU A 545 -12.34 -15.13 32.83
C GLU A 545 -11.42 -15.75 31.78
N ASP A 546 -10.54 -14.97 31.14
CA ASP A 546 -9.51 -15.45 30.21
C ASP A 546 -8.60 -16.50 30.86
N ARG A 547 -8.17 -16.25 32.11
CA ARG A 547 -7.36 -17.19 32.90
C ARG A 547 -8.04 -18.56 33.08
N ARG A 548 -9.38 -18.61 33.17
CA ARG A 548 -10.14 -19.87 33.22
C ARG A 548 -10.26 -20.48 31.83
N LEU A 549 -10.72 -19.68 30.85
CA LEU A 549 -10.90 -20.10 29.47
C LEU A 549 -9.62 -20.72 28.89
N PHE A 550 -8.47 -20.07 29.06
CA PHE A 550 -7.20 -20.53 28.48
C PHE A 550 -6.69 -21.81 29.13
N ARG A 551 -6.98 -22.04 30.42
CA ARG A 551 -6.72 -23.34 31.08
C ARG A 551 -7.60 -24.42 30.46
N THR A 552 -8.92 -24.19 30.40
CA THR A 552 -9.86 -25.14 29.79
C THR A 552 -9.56 -25.44 28.32
N LEU A 553 -9.08 -24.46 27.53
CA LEU A 553 -8.64 -24.67 26.15
C LEU A 553 -7.34 -25.48 26.05
N VAL A 554 -6.39 -25.31 26.98
CA VAL A 554 -5.21 -26.16 27.08
C VAL A 554 -5.59 -27.59 27.49
N ASP A 555 -6.43 -27.74 28.51
CA ASP A 555 -6.89 -29.04 29.01
C ASP A 555 -7.65 -29.80 27.90
N TYR A 556 -8.55 -29.13 27.19
CA TYR A 556 -9.28 -29.69 26.04
C TYR A 556 -8.33 -30.14 24.92
N LYS A 557 -7.39 -29.30 24.49
CA LYS A 557 -6.44 -29.67 23.42
C LYS A 557 -5.43 -30.74 23.85
N MET A 558 -5.10 -30.82 25.13
CA MET A 558 -4.33 -31.93 25.68
C MET A 558 -5.14 -33.23 25.70
N LEU A 559 -6.44 -33.19 26.02
CA LEU A 559 -7.31 -34.36 25.90
C LEU A 559 -7.48 -34.80 24.44
N GLU A 560 -7.66 -33.86 23.51
CA GLU A 560 -7.72 -34.11 22.06
C GLU A 560 -6.46 -34.83 21.54
N GLN A 561 -5.26 -34.37 21.95
CA GLN A 561 -4.00 -35.01 21.59
C GLN A 561 -3.82 -36.39 22.26
N ASN A 562 -4.28 -36.55 23.50
CA ASN A 562 -4.16 -37.82 24.23
C ASN A 562 -5.20 -38.88 23.83
N LEU A 563 -6.33 -38.50 23.21
CA LEU A 563 -7.42 -39.39 22.78
C LEU A 563 -7.00 -40.49 21.78
N GLN A 564 -5.84 -40.37 21.12
CA GLN A 564 -5.28 -41.40 20.23
C GLN A 564 -4.01 -42.08 20.78
N THR A 565 -3.62 -41.84 22.05
CA THR A 565 -2.34 -42.31 22.58
C THR A 565 -2.41 -43.74 23.09
N THR A 566 -1.82 -44.68 22.34
CA THR A 566 -1.81 -46.12 22.70
C THR A 566 -0.87 -46.41 23.89
N LEU A 567 -1.43 -46.55 25.09
CA LEU A 567 -0.67 -46.89 26.31
C LEU A 567 -0.11 -48.31 26.26
N GLN A 568 1.21 -48.46 26.09
CA GLN A 568 1.90 -49.75 26.23
C GLN A 568 2.18 -50.07 27.71
N ALA A 569 1.26 -50.81 28.34
CA ALA A 569 1.48 -51.36 29.68
C ALA A 569 2.59 -52.43 29.67
N ARG A 570 3.78 -52.09 30.22
CA ARG A 570 4.86 -53.06 30.48
C ARG A 570 4.56 -53.88 31.75
N LEU A 571 3.78 -54.95 31.60
CA LEU A 571 3.60 -55.95 32.65
C LEU A 571 4.94 -56.63 32.99
N PRO A 572 5.36 -56.68 34.26
CA PRO A 572 6.54 -57.46 34.67
C PRO A 572 6.29 -58.95 34.45
N THR A 573 7.07 -59.60 33.59
CA THR A 573 6.94 -61.03 33.31
C THR A 573 7.42 -61.86 34.52
N CYS A 574 6.47 -62.38 35.31
CA CYS A 574 6.79 -63.34 36.36
C CYS A 574 7.34 -64.65 35.76
N LYS A 575 8.43 -65.19 36.32
CA LYS A 575 9.09 -66.40 35.79
C LYS A 575 8.49 -67.68 36.37
N THR A 576 7.59 -68.27 35.62
CA THR A 576 7.23 -69.70 35.64
C THR A 576 7.11 -70.13 34.17
N GLY A 577 7.63 -71.25 33.70
CA GLY A 577 7.83 -72.56 34.34
C GLY A 577 7.12 -73.58 33.44
N ASP A 578 7.77 -74.67 33.03
CA ASP A 578 7.38 -75.44 31.84
C ASP A 578 5.94 -75.99 31.83
N ALA A 579 5.17 -75.60 30.81
CA ALA A 579 4.21 -76.45 30.10
C ALA A 579 3.71 -75.74 28.82
N GLY A 580 3.62 -76.46 27.69
CA GLY A 580 3.12 -75.90 26.44
C GLY A 580 1.60 -75.94 26.33
N SER A 581 0.96 -74.83 25.97
CA SER A 581 -0.34 -74.87 25.26
C SER A 581 -0.52 -73.66 24.34
N MET A 582 -1.12 -73.91 23.18
CA MET A 582 -1.41 -72.90 22.16
C MET A 582 -2.68 -72.13 22.53
N TRP A 583 -2.55 -70.84 22.81
CA TRP A 583 -3.70 -69.93 22.97
C TRP A 583 -3.56 -68.69 22.10
N ARG A 584 -4.35 -68.63 21.02
CA ARG A 584 -4.74 -67.35 20.42
C ARG A 584 -5.83 -66.75 21.31
N MET A 585 -5.65 -65.52 21.79
CA MET A 585 -6.76 -64.69 22.23
C MET A 585 -6.95 -63.52 21.26
N SER A 586 -7.90 -63.70 20.34
CA SER A 586 -8.59 -62.59 19.69
C SER A 586 -9.79 -62.23 20.57
N GLY A 587 -9.79 -61.05 21.20
CA GLY A 587 -10.89 -60.60 22.03
C GLY A 587 -10.73 -59.14 22.45
N SER A 588 -11.80 -58.36 22.28
CA SER A 588 -11.88 -56.98 22.77
C SER A 588 -12.06 -56.96 24.28
N THR A 589 -11.19 -56.24 24.99
CA THR A 589 -11.37 -55.89 26.41
C THR A 589 -11.60 -54.38 26.52
N SER A 590 -12.77 -53.98 27.03
CA SER A 590 -12.92 -52.63 27.57
C SER A 590 -12.03 -52.48 28.80
N ILE A 591 -11.40 -51.32 28.96
CA ILE A 591 -10.72 -50.96 30.21
C ILE A 591 -11.59 -49.90 30.88
N ASP A 592 -12.54 -50.38 31.70
CA ASP A 592 -13.43 -49.52 32.47
C ASP A 592 -12.65 -48.94 33.67
N CYS A 593 -11.94 -47.83 33.44
CA CYS A 593 -11.23 -47.08 34.47
C CYS A 593 -12.22 -46.40 35.44
N TYR A 594 -12.68 -47.13 36.45
CA TYR A 594 -13.35 -46.56 37.61
C TYR A 594 -12.44 -45.53 38.30
N VAL A 595 -12.90 -44.27 38.36
CA VAL A 595 -12.29 -43.25 39.21
C VAL A 595 -12.75 -43.51 40.65
N GLY A 596 -11.88 -44.13 41.44
CA GLY A 596 -12.10 -44.37 42.88
C GLY A 596 -11.17 -43.48 43.71
N ASP A 597 -11.74 -42.60 44.53
CA ASP A 597 -10.98 -41.79 45.49
C ASP A 597 -10.25 -42.67 46.52
N VAL A 598 -8.96 -42.42 46.71
CA VAL A 598 -8.19 -42.94 47.86
C VAL A 598 -7.35 -41.82 48.47
N HIS A 599 -7.88 -41.21 49.53
CA HIS A 599 -7.08 -40.45 50.49
C HIS A 599 -6.32 -41.41 51.42
N CYS A 600 -4.99 -41.26 51.47
CA CYS A 600 -4.15 -41.43 52.66
C CYS A 600 -2.86 -40.63 52.41
N ILE A 601 -2.54 -39.59 53.18
CA ILE A 601 -1.92 -39.69 54.53
C ILE A 601 -0.60 -40.45 54.45
N GLY A 602 0.51 -39.72 54.55
CA GLY A 602 1.86 -40.27 54.54
C GLY A 602 2.50 -40.31 55.93
N GLN A 603 3.69 -40.93 55.99
CA GLN A 603 4.61 -40.83 57.11
C GLN A 603 6.05 -40.93 56.58
N ALA A 604 7.02 -40.51 57.38
CA ALA A 604 8.44 -40.47 56.99
C ALA A 604 9.21 -41.68 57.51
N ASP A 605 10.32 -41.99 56.83
CA ASP A 605 11.66 -42.17 57.41
C ASP A 605 12.70 -41.77 56.33
#